data_AF-A0A1F8TXC2-F1
#
_entry.id   AF-A0A1F8TXC2-F1
#
_cell.length_a   1.000
_cell.length_b   1.000
_cell.length_c   1.000
_cell.angle_alpha   90.00
_cell.angle_beta   90.00
_cell.angle_gamma   90.00
#
_symmetry.space_group_name_H-M   'P 1'
#
loop_
_entity.id
_entity.type
_entity.pdbx_description
1 polymer ?
#
loop_
_entity_poly.entity_id
_entity_poly.type
_entity_poly.pdbx_seq_one_letter_code
_entity_poly.pdbx_strand_id
1 'polypeptide(L)'
;MKQLNTYLCISERDVDLLILEEFIVSDSFSNWFVSTVLGQSIECSTVGAWHSVSDPLFGESDLVYIYKLNSGSSHALLIENKIDAQAQPEQSTRYQQRGLKGIELEHWSSFQTCIIAPRNYLENNAEIYDSEISYEQIVDYFGCQPDARSTYRASFLKEAIEKNRRGYLACVSESMTLFAEKYLSFVALNYPELNPEKPKPRAAGHTWIHFYPLIHDSNTRIVHQIYGNKVKIIYLGQADRYYEISDKFGQVQDRKYAVKKSGKSVTVEVNCPDINPLTQNFEDVFEQINEAIALALDLKQRLY
;
A
#
# COMPACT_ATOMS: atom_id res chain seq x y z
N MET A 1 -32.11 -3.72 -0.43
CA MET A 1 -30.75 -3.58 -0.97
C MET A 1 -29.82 -3.22 0.17
N LYS A 2 -28.72 -3.96 0.37
CA LYS A 2 -27.64 -3.48 1.26
C LYS A 2 -27.15 -2.13 0.72
N GLN A 3 -26.93 -1.16 1.60
CA GLN A 3 -26.45 0.17 1.25
C GLN A 3 -25.12 0.01 0.49
N LEU A 4 -25.11 0.27 -0.82
CA LEU A 4 -23.88 0.21 -1.62
C LEU A 4 -23.12 1.51 -1.38
N ASN A 5 -21.88 1.40 -0.89
CA ASN A 5 -20.97 2.54 -0.84
C ASN A 5 -20.48 2.83 -2.26
N THR A 6 -20.39 4.11 -2.65
CA THR A 6 -19.81 4.51 -3.94
C THR A 6 -18.35 4.09 -4.06
N TYR A 7 -17.59 4.15 -2.95
CA TYR A 7 -16.20 3.72 -2.86
C TYR A 7 -16.04 2.72 -1.72
N LEU A 8 -15.35 1.60 -1.98
CA LEU A 8 -15.00 0.64 -0.93
C LEU A 8 -13.86 1.18 -0.05
N CYS A 9 -12.87 1.81 -0.68
CA CYS A 9 -11.76 2.53 -0.05
C CYS A 9 -11.18 3.52 -1.09
N ILE A 10 -10.51 4.57 -0.60
CA ILE A 10 -9.74 5.50 -1.43
C ILE A 10 -8.27 5.42 -1.02
N SER A 11 -7.40 5.28 -2.00
CA SER A 11 -5.94 5.30 -1.86
C SER A 11 -5.35 6.60 -2.41
N GLU A 12 -4.10 6.91 -2.03
CA GLU A 12 -3.33 8.02 -2.58
C GLU A 12 -3.35 8.00 -4.12
N ARG A 13 -3.12 6.82 -4.72
CA ARG A 13 -3.15 6.63 -6.17
C ARG A 13 -4.46 7.08 -6.81
N ASP A 14 -5.60 6.84 -6.16
CA ASP A 14 -6.89 7.24 -6.72
C ASP A 14 -7.03 8.77 -6.75
N VAL A 15 -6.47 9.46 -5.75
CA VAL A 15 -6.36 10.92 -5.74
C VAL A 15 -5.37 11.39 -6.80
N ASP A 16 -4.21 10.74 -6.93
CA ASP A 16 -3.20 11.12 -7.93
C ASP A 16 -3.78 11.12 -9.34
N LEU A 17 -4.54 10.07 -9.69
CA LEU A 17 -5.16 9.96 -11.01
C LEU A 17 -6.26 10.99 -11.24
N LEU A 18 -7.01 11.37 -10.21
CA LEU A 18 -7.99 12.45 -10.29
C LEU A 18 -7.32 13.79 -10.58
N ILE A 19 -6.24 14.10 -9.87
CA ILE A 19 -5.49 15.36 -10.03
C ILE A 19 -4.74 15.37 -11.37
N LEU A 20 -4.15 14.24 -11.77
CA LEU A 20 -3.53 14.05 -13.08
C LEU A 20 -4.51 14.36 -14.21
N GLU A 21 -5.72 13.78 -14.16
CA GLU A 21 -6.76 14.04 -15.16
C GLU A 21 -7.06 15.54 -15.25
N GLU A 22 -7.17 16.21 -14.11
CA GLU A 22 -7.51 17.64 -14.07
C GLU A 22 -6.44 18.56 -14.62
N PHE A 23 -5.16 18.25 -14.40
CA PHE A 23 -4.07 18.96 -15.07
C PHE A 23 -4.12 18.82 -16.59
N ILE A 24 -4.60 17.68 -17.09
CA ILE A 24 -4.61 17.39 -18.53
C ILE A 24 -5.80 18.03 -19.23
N VAL A 25 -6.97 18.07 -18.59
CA VAL A 25 -8.24 18.38 -19.28
C VAL A 25 -8.94 19.66 -18.80
N SER A 26 -8.45 20.30 -17.73
CA SER A 26 -9.03 21.51 -17.17
C SER A 26 -8.00 22.63 -17.05
N ASP A 27 -8.03 23.57 -17.99
CA ASP A 27 -7.22 24.79 -17.92
C ASP A 27 -7.58 25.62 -16.68
N SER A 28 -8.86 25.66 -16.30
CA SER A 28 -9.29 26.38 -15.10
C SER A 28 -8.69 25.79 -13.82
N PHE A 29 -8.62 24.45 -13.73
CA PHE A 29 -7.98 23.78 -12.60
C PHE A 29 -6.48 24.02 -12.59
N SER A 30 -5.83 23.86 -13.74
CA SER A 30 -4.39 24.05 -13.89
C SER A 30 -3.96 25.46 -13.50
N ASN A 31 -4.67 26.48 -14.01
CA ASN A 31 -4.44 27.89 -13.68
C ASN A 31 -4.67 28.17 -12.19
N TRP A 32 -5.75 27.64 -11.61
CA TRP A 32 -6.03 27.77 -10.19
C TRP A 32 -4.93 27.14 -9.33
N PHE A 33 -4.51 25.92 -9.67
CA PHE A 33 -3.51 25.17 -8.92
C PHE A 33 -2.15 25.90 -8.95
N VAL A 34 -1.67 26.25 -10.15
CA VAL A 34 -0.41 27.00 -10.34
C VAL A 34 -0.46 28.35 -9.62
N SER A 35 -1.59 29.07 -9.73
CA SER A 35 -1.76 30.35 -9.02
C SER A 35 -1.70 30.19 -7.51
N THR A 36 -2.25 29.09 -6.99
CA THR A 36 -2.25 28.78 -5.55
C THR A 36 -0.84 28.45 -5.07
N VAL A 37 -0.10 27.61 -5.79
CA VAL A 37 1.30 27.25 -5.48
C VAL A 37 2.22 28.47 -5.50
N LEU A 38 2.03 29.37 -6.48
CA LEU A 38 2.88 30.55 -6.64
C LEU A 38 2.43 31.77 -5.83
N GLY A 39 1.25 31.73 -5.20
CA GLY A 39 0.70 32.83 -4.42
C GLY A 39 0.33 34.07 -5.25
N GLN A 40 0.15 33.92 -6.56
CA GLN A 40 -0.19 35.02 -7.48
C GLN A 40 -1.05 34.51 -8.64
N SER A 41 -1.92 35.36 -9.18
CA SER A 41 -2.77 34.99 -10.32
C SER A 41 -1.93 34.82 -11.58
N ILE A 42 -1.91 33.60 -12.11
CA ILE A 42 -1.14 33.20 -13.27
C ILE A 42 -2.05 32.46 -14.25
N GLU A 43 -1.87 32.81 -15.52
CA GLU A 43 -2.35 32.02 -16.63
C GLU A 43 -1.19 31.18 -17.18
N CYS A 44 -1.45 29.91 -17.39
CA CYS A 44 -0.49 28.94 -17.88
C CYS A 44 -1.15 28.00 -18.90
N SER A 45 -0.32 27.42 -19.77
CA SER A 45 -0.74 26.36 -20.66
C SER A 45 -0.08 25.06 -20.25
N THR A 46 -0.86 23.98 -20.13
CA THR A 46 -0.34 22.64 -19.84
C THR A 46 0.58 22.16 -20.96
N VAL A 47 1.76 21.68 -20.59
CA VAL A 47 2.64 20.89 -21.48
C VAL A 47 2.35 19.41 -21.30
N GLY A 48 2.20 18.96 -20.05
CA GLY A 48 1.86 17.58 -19.71
C GLY A 48 1.85 17.34 -18.21
N ALA A 49 1.31 16.20 -17.83
CA ALA A 49 1.30 15.72 -16.46
C ALA A 49 1.62 14.21 -16.46
N TRP A 50 2.37 13.75 -15.47
CA TRP A 50 2.80 12.36 -15.33
C TRP A 50 2.64 11.90 -13.90
N HIS A 51 2.26 10.64 -13.75
CA HIS A 51 2.10 9.96 -12.47
C HIS A 51 3.24 8.97 -12.25
N SER A 52 3.73 8.86 -11.02
CA SER A 52 4.74 7.89 -10.60
C SER A 52 6.08 8.07 -11.34
N VAL A 53 6.61 9.28 -11.34
CA VAL A 53 7.87 9.61 -12.03
C VAL A 53 9.05 9.23 -11.13
N SER A 54 9.71 8.12 -11.49
CA SER A 54 10.79 7.52 -10.70
C SER A 54 12.18 7.97 -11.13
N ASP A 55 13.04 8.26 -10.15
CA ASP A 55 14.48 8.42 -10.30
C ASP A 55 15.23 7.31 -9.53
N PRO A 56 16.24 6.64 -10.12
CA PRO A 56 16.96 5.55 -9.46
C PRO A 56 17.69 5.94 -8.17
N LEU A 57 18.10 7.21 -8.01
CA LEU A 57 18.86 7.69 -6.85
C LEU A 57 17.96 8.41 -5.86
N PHE A 58 17.01 9.20 -6.36
CA PHE A 58 16.21 10.10 -5.53
C PHE A 58 14.78 9.59 -5.29
N GLY A 59 14.42 8.41 -5.78
CA GLY A 59 13.08 7.83 -5.59
C GLY A 59 12.03 8.47 -6.48
N GLU A 60 10.78 8.42 -6.06
CA GLU A 60 9.61 8.72 -6.89
C GLU A 60 8.97 10.06 -6.56
N SER A 61 8.47 10.75 -7.59
CA SER A 61 7.46 11.81 -7.47
C SER A 61 6.08 11.25 -7.81
N ASP A 62 5.10 11.40 -6.92
CA ASP A 62 3.71 10.95 -7.16
C ASP A 62 3.13 11.58 -8.43
N LEU A 63 3.28 12.91 -8.57
CA LEU A 63 2.91 13.64 -9.77
C LEU A 63 4.01 14.62 -10.20
N VAL A 64 4.19 14.76 -11.51
CA VAL A 64 4.97 15.84 -12.13
C VAL A 64 4.07 16.55 -13.13
N TYR A 65 3.88 17.86 -12.96
CA TYR A 65 3.11 18.70 -13.86
C TYR A 65 4.03 19.72 -14.53
N ILE A 66 4.07 19.77 -15.85
CA ILE A 66 4.85 20.75 -16.61
C ILE A 66 3.89 21.69 -17.31
N TYR A 67 4.14 22.99 -17.14
CA TYR A 67 3.36 24.07 -17.73
C TYR A 67 4.28 25.13 -18.34
N LYS A 68 3.70 25.97 -19.19
CA LYS A 68 4.35 27.18 -19.70
C LYS A 68 3.61 28.41 -19.21
N LEU A 69 4.40 29.42 -18.83
CA LEU A 69 3.89 30.77 -18.61
C LEU A 69 3.81 31.51 -19.94
N ASN A 70 3.15 32.67 -19.95
CA ASN A 70 3.05 33.54 -21.13
C ASN A 70 4.42 33.98 -21.71
N SER A 71 5.49 33.91 -20.93
CA SER A 71 6.88 34.10 -21.38
C SER A 71 7.40 32.98 -22.31
N GLY A 72 6.73 31.84 -22.37
CA GLY A 72 7.10 30.66 -23.16
C GLY A 72 8.05 29.69 -22.44
N SER A 73 8.57 30.04 -21.26
CA SER A 73 9.43 29.18 -20.43
C SER A 73 8.64 28.02 -19.83
N SER A 74 9.25 26.82 -19.83
CA SER A 74 8.67 25.62 -19.20
C SER A 74 9.04 25.55 -17.72
N HIS A 75 8.07 25.24 -16.88
CA HIS A 75 8.19 25.13 -15.44
C HIS A 75 7.56 23.82 -14.96
N ALA A 76 8.07 23.25 -13.87
CA ALA A 76 7.55 22.01 -13.30
C ALA A 76 7.02 22.19 -11.88
N LEU A 77 5.94 21.48 -11.54
CA LEU A 77 5.54 21.20 -10.16
C LEU A 77 5.83 19.72 -9.91
N LEU A 78 6.64 19.44 -8.90
CA LEU A 78 6.84 18.09 -8.38
C LEU A 78 5.94 17.96 -7.15
N ILE A 79 4.91 17.13 -7.26
CA ILE A 79 3.83 17.07 -6.29
C ILE A 79 3.92 15.75 -5.52
N GLU A 80 3.93 15.83 -4.20
CA GLU A 80 3.73 14.72 -3.27
C GLU A 80 2.27 14.70 -2.85
N ASN A 81 1.69 13.51 -2.74
CA ASN A 81 0.33 13.30 -2.31
C ASN A 81 0.26 12.39 -1.07
N LYS A 82 -0.50 12.81 -0.05
CA LYS A 82 -0.64 12.04 1.19
C LYS A 82 -2.10 11.99 1.66
N ILE A 83 -2.55 10.80 2.05
CA ILE A 83 -3.78 10.66 2.84
C ILE A 83 -3.42 10.36 4.29
N ASP A 84 -2.79 9.23 4.57
CA ASP A 84 -2.50 8.77 5.95
C ASP A 84 -1.10 8.15 6.11
N ALA A 85 -0.38 7.92 5.01
CA ALA A 85 0.98 7.40 5.06
C ALA A 85 1.94 8.37 5.75
N GLN A 86 2.76 7.87 6.68
CA GLN A 86 3.83 8.67 7.29
C GLN A 86 4.80 9.17 6.24
N ALA A 87 5.24 10.42 6.39
CA ALA A 87 6.29 10.98 5.55
C ALA A 87 7.57 10.14 5.68
N GLN A 88 8.23 9.89 4.55
CA GLN A 88 9.53 9.23 4.59
C GLN A 88 10.60 10.25 5.00
N PRO A 89 11.64 9.85 5.76
CA PRO A 89 12.73 10.76 6.08
C PRO A 89 13.36 11.36 4.81
N GLU A 90 13.62 12.67 4.85
CA GLU A 90 14.28 13.43 3.76
C GLU A 90 13.49 13.40 2.44
N GLN A 91 12.19 13.15 2.50
CA GLN A 91 11.34 13.07 1.31
C GLN A 91 11.33 14.39 0.56
N SER A 92 11.19 15.54 1.25
CA SER A 92 11.17 16.83 0.54
C SER A 92 12.53 17.17 -0.08
N THR A 93 13.63 16.76 0.58
CA THR A 93 14.98 16.91 0.03
C THR A 93 15.15 16.12 -1.27
N ARG A 94 14.62 14.90 -1.33
CA ARG A 94 14.63 14.09 -2.56
C ARG A 94 13.83 14.73 -3.69
N TYR A 95 12.69 15.34 -3.38
CA TYR A 95 11.91 16.13 -4.35
C TYR A 95 12.71 17.30 -4.91
N GLN A 96 13.40 18.06 -4.04
CA GLN A 96 14.28 19.16 -4.46
C GLN A 96 15.41 18.69 -5.38
N GLN A 97 16.07 17.57 -5.02
CA GLN A 97 17.14 16.97 -5.85
C GLN A 97 16.64 16.54 -7.22
N ARG A 98 15.43 15.96 -7.32
CA ARG A 98 14.82 15.62 -8.62
C ARG A 98 14.48 16.86 -9.43
N GLY A 99 13.98 17.90 -8.79
CA GLY A 99 13.72 19.19 -9.42
C GLY A 99 14.98 19.80 -10.05
N LEU A 100 16.08 19.83 -9.30
CA LEU A 100 17.39 20.31 -9.78
C LEU A 100 17.92 19.47 -10.94
N LYS A 101 17.83 18.13 -10.82
CA LYS A 101 18.23 17.22 -11.90
C LYS A 101 17.45 17.47 -13.19
N GLY A 102 16.16 17.78 -13.11
CA GLY A 102 15.38 18.11 -14.30
C GLY A 102 15.75 19.45 -14.94
N ILE A 103 16.31 20.40 -14.18
CA ILE A 103 16.95 21.60 -14.75
C ILE A 103 18.24 21.20 -15.48
N GLU A 104 19.10 20.40 -14.85
CA GLU A 104 20.37 19.93 -15.45
C GLU A 104 20.16 19.15 -16.75
N LEU A 105 19.06 18.41 -16.85
CA LEU A 105 18.65 17.64 -18.03
C LEU A 105 17.80 18.44 -19.03
N GLU A 106 17.61 19.74 -18.80
CA GLU A 106 16.82 20.65 -19.66
C GLU A 106 15.36 20.23 -19.85
N HIS A 107 14.78 19.48 -18.89
CA HIS A 107 13.36 19.12 -18.92
C HIS A 107 12.46 20.33 -18.60
N TRP A 108 12.94 21.24 -17.74
CA TRP A 108 12.26 22.49 -17.38
C TRP A 108 13.26 23.58 -17.02
N SER A 109 12.84 24.83 -17.13
CA SER A 109 13.66 26.00 -16.79
C SER A 109 13.67 26.32 -15.29
N SER A 110 12.60 25.97 -14.57
CA SER A 110 12.54 26.03 -13.11
C SER A 110 11.51 25.04 -12.57
N PHE A 111 11.49 24.82 -11.26
CA PHE A 111 10.50 23.98 -10.61
C PHE A 111 10.08 24.51 -9.24
N GLN A 112 8.99 23.97 -8.72
CA GLN A 112 8.59 24.04 -7.32
C GLN A 112 8.15 22.66 -6.82
N THR A 113 8.31 22.43 -5.54
CA THR A 113 7.81 21.26 -4.84
C THR A 113 6.52 21.59 -4.09
N CYS A 114 5.52 20.74 -4.22
CA CYS A 114 4.23 20.94 -3.57
C CYS A 114 3.79 19.67 -2.88
N ILE A 115 3.24 19.76 -1.69
CA ILE A 115 2.51 18.65 -1.07
C ILE A 115 1.01 18.92 -1.11
N ILE A 116 0.25 17.91 -1.51
CA ILE A 116 -1.19 17.88 -1.36
C ILE A 116 -1.60 16.81 -0.35
N ALA A 117 -2.41 17.20 0.63
CA ALA A 117 -2.89 16.29 1.67
C ALA A 117 -4.12 16.86 2.40
N PRO A 118 -4.86 16.09 3.21
CA PRO A 118 -5.83 16.66 4.14
C PRO A 118 -5.19 17.71 5.05
N ARG A 119 -5.90 18.79 5.40
CA ARG A 119 -5.38 19.85 6.28
C ARG A 119 -4.78 19.32 7.59
N ASN A 120 -5.47 18.35 8.20
CA ASN A 120 -4.99 17.70 9.42
C ASN A 120 -3.65 16.96 9.23
N TYR A 121 -3.35 16.45 8.02
CA TYR A 121 -2.04 15.89 7.72
C TYR A 121 -0.98 16.99 7.64
N LEU A 122 -1.24 18.05 6.89
CA LEU A 122 -0.32 19.16 6.67
C LEU A 122 0.09 19.84 7.99
N GLU A 123 -0.85 20.05 8.90
CA GLU A 123 -0.59 20.64 10.23
C GLU A 123 0.37 19.81 11.09
N ASN A 124 0.53 18.51 10.80
CA ASN A 124 1.39 17.58 11.54
C ASN A 124 2.61 17.12 10.72
N ASN A 125 2.77 17.60 9.49
CA ASN A 125 3.86 17.22 8.61
C ASN A 125 5.17 17.89 9.04
N ALA A 126 6.26 17.11 9.11
CA ALA A 126 7.58 17.62 9.46
C ALA A 126 8.45 17.98 8.24
N GLU A 127 8.12 17.43 7.06
CA GLU A 127 8.87 17.66 5.82
C GLU A 127 8.44 18.99 5.17
N ILE A 128 9.39 19.81 4.75
CA ILE A 128 9.11 21.16 4.21
C ILE A 128 9.14 21.14 2.68
N TYR A 129 8.02 21.49 2.06
CA TYR A 129 7.88 21.72 0.61
C TYR A 129 7.78 23.22 0.32
N ASP A 130 7.96 23.63 -0.95
CA ASP A 130 7.87 25.06 -1.32
C ASP A 130 6.45 25.61 -1.18
N SER A 131 5.44 24.75 -1.32
CA SER A 131 4.02 25.08 -1.14
C SER A 131 3.22 23.88 -0.64
N GLU A 132 2.06 24.16 -0.04
CA GLU A 132 1.12 23.14 0.41
C GLU A 132 -0.29 23.49 -0.08
N ILE A 133 -1.03 22.48 -0.56
CA ILE A 133 -2.45 22.63 -0.90
C ILE A 133 -3.25 21.54 -0.18
N SER A 134 -4.15 21.97 0.68
CA SER A 134 -5.03 21.04 1.38
C SER A 134 -6.08 20.43 0.43
N TYR A 135 -6.46 19.17 0.65
CA TYR A 135 -7.61 18.58 -0.06
C TYR A 135 -8.88 19.41 0.11
N GLU A 136 -9.05 20.06 1.25
CA GLU A 136 -10.15 20.98 1.51
C GLU A 136 -10.16 22.16 0.53
N GLN A 137 -8.99 22.75 0.20
CA GLN A 137 -8.91 23.80 -0.82
C GLN A 137 -9.30 23.28 -2.22
N ILE A 138 -8.91 22.04 -2.54
CA ILE A 138 -9.29 21.40 -3.81
C ILE A 138 -10.81 21.12 -3.84
N VAL A 139 -11.38 20.67 -2.73
CA VAL A 139 -12.83 20.50 -2.55
C VAL A 139 -13.56 21.83 -2.72
N ASP A 140 -13.05 22.91 -2.14
CA ASP A 140 -13.62 24.25 -2.27
C ASP A 140 -13.58 24.73 -3.73
N TYR A 141 -12.46 24.51 -4.44
CA TYR A 141 -12.37 24.79 -5.87
C TYR A 141 -13.47 24.07 -6.68
N PHE A 142 -13.62 22.76 -6.48
CA PHE A 142 -14.66 22.00 -7.16
C PHE A 142 -16.07 22.41 -6.73
N GLY A 143 -16.26 22.81 -5.47
CA GLY A 143 -17.54 23.29 -4.94
C GLY A 143 -18.02 24.60 -5.57
N CYS A 144 -17.11 25.40 -6.13
CA CYS A 144 -17.45 26.61 -6.88
C CYS A 144 -17.89 26.34 -8.33
N GLN A 145 -17.71 25.12 -8.83
CA GLN A 145 -18.11 24.76 -10.20
C GLN A 145 -19.54 24.19 -10.22
N PRO A 146 -20.43 24.62 -11.13
CA PRO A 146 -21.83 24.22 -11.11
C PRO A 146 -22.12 22.86 -11.80
N ASP A 147 -21.09 22.06 -12.09
CA ASP A 147 -21.22 20.84 -12.88
C ASP A 147 -21.17 19.55 -12.04
N ALA A 148 -21.75 18.48 -12.59
CA ALA A 148 -21.87 17.19 -11.93
C ALA A 148 -20.51 16.50 -11.71
N ARG A 149 -19.53 16.74 -12.60
CA ARG A 149 -18.19 16.16 -12.51
C ARG A 149 -17.43 16.76 -11.33
N SER A 150 -17.48 18.08 -11.16
CA SER A 150 -16.91 18.77 -10.00
C SER A 150 -17.59 18.34 -8.69
N THR A 151 -18.92 18.18 -8.68
CA THR A 151 -19.66 17.64 -7.53
C THR A 151 -19.17 16.24 -7.14
N TYR A 152 -19.00 15.36 -8.12
CA TYR A 152 -18.46 14.00 -7.92
C TYR A 152 -17.05 14.03 -7.32
N ARG A 153 -16.16 14.86 -7.86
CA ARG A 153 -14.77 14.95 -7.37
C ARG A 153 -14.64 15.55 -5.99
N ALA A 154 -15.43 16.56 -5.69
CA ALA A 154 -15.54 17.09 -4.33
C ALA A 154 -16.00 15.99 -3.35
N SER A 155 -16.98 15.18 -3.73
CA SER A 155 -17.44 14.03 -2.94
C SER A 155 -16.34 12.98 -2.75
N PHE A 156 -15.60 12.66 -3.82
CA PHE A 156 -14.47 11.73 -3.79
C PHE A 156 -13.37 12.20 -2.80
N LEU A 157 -12.93 13.46 -2.89
CA LEU A 157 -11.90 13.98 -1.98
C LEU A 157 -12.38 14.08 -0.53
N LYS A 158 -13.67 14.32 -0.28
CA LYS A 158 -14.25 14.28 1.07
C LYS A 158 -14.12 12.90 1.71
N GLU A 159 -14.28 11.82 0.95
CA GLU A 159 -14.06 10.45 1.45
C GLU A 159 -12.58 10.20 1.79
N ALA A 160 -11.64 10.77 1.02
CA ALA A 160 -10.21 10.72 1.35
C ALA A 160 -9.87 11.49 2.65
N ILE A 161 -10.48 12.67 2.85
CA ILE A 161 -10.37 13.46 4.09
C ILE A 161 -10.94 12.66 5.28
N GLU A 162 -12.12 12.05 5.12
CA GLU A 162 -12.74 11.23 6.15
C GLU A 162 -11.91 10.00 6.51
N LYS A 163 -11.23 9.39 5.54
CA LYS A 163 -10.27 8.31 5.78
C LYS A 163 -9.11 8.78 6.67
N ASN A 164 -8.48 9.91 6.37
CA ASN A 164 -7.44 10.49 7.23
C ASN A 164 -7.95 10.72 8.66
N ARG A 165 -9.17 11.27 8.82
CA ARG A 165 -9.76 11.54 10.14
C ARG A 165 -10.02 10.28 10.96
N ARG A 166 -10.40 9.16 10.33
CA ARG A 166 -10.69 7.88 11.01
C ARG A 166 -9.42 7.10 11.39
N GLY A 167 -8.27 7.47 10.82
CA GLY A 167 -7.02 6.71 10.94
C GLY A 167 -7.01 5.45 10.06
N TYR A 168 -5.87 4.75 10.03
CA TYR A 168 -5.68 3.59 9.16
C TYR A 168 -6.69 2.47 9.47
N LEU A 169 -7.67 2.31 8.59
CA LEU A 169 -8.55 1.15 8.52
C LEU A 169 -8.24 0.42 7.23
N ALA A 170 -7.60 -0.75 7.36
CA ALA A 170 -7.37 -1.64 6.24
C ALA A 170 -8.71 -1.90 5.52
N CYS A 171 -8.74 -1.72 4.20
CA CYS A 171 -9.94 -1.97 3.40
C CYS A 171 -10.38 -3.43 3.58
N VAL A 172 -11.38 -3.65 4.42
CA VAL A 172 -11.83 -5.00 4.78
C VAL A 172 -12.42 -5.67 3.55
N SER A 173 -11.86 -6.81 3.20
CA SER A 173 -12.39 -7.69 2.17
C SER A 173 -13.31 -8.70 2.83
N GLU A 174 -14.61 -8.64 2.50
CA GLU A 174 -15.60 -9.60 2.99
C GLU A 174 -15.24 -11.02 2.55
N SER A 175 -14.83 -11.21 1.30
CA SER A 175 -14.39 -12.50 0.77
C SER A 175 -13.19 -13.08 1.52
N MET A 176 -12.10 -12.31 1.69
CA MET A 176 -10.92 -12.77 2.43
C MET A 176 -11.24 -13.02 3.91
N THR A 177 -12.08 -12.18 4.52
CA THR A 177 -12.48 -12.33 5.92
C THR A 177 -13.27 -13.62 6.12
N LEU A 178 -14.30 -13.86 5.30
CA LEU A 178 -15.12 -15.08 5.36
C LEU A 178 -14.30 -16.33 5.06
N PHE A 179 -13.41 -16.28 4.07
CA PHE A 179 -12.53 -17.39 3.74
C PHE A 179 -11.63 -17.77 4.94
N ALA A 180 -10.96 -16.77 5.54
CA ALA A 180 -10.11 -17.00 6.69
C ALA A 180 -10.89 -17.48 7.91
N GLU A 181 -12.09 -16.96 8.15
CA GLU A 181 -12.95 -17.38 9.26
C GLU A 181 -13.34 -18.86 9.14
N LYS A 182 -13.79 -19.30 7.96
CA LYS A 182 -14.10 -20.72 7.70
C LYS A 182 -12.87 -21.61 7.87
N TYR A 183 -11.74 -21.19 7.31
CA TYR A 183 -10.48 -21.95 7.42
C TYR A 183 -10.02 -22.08 8.87
N LEU A 184 -9.92 -20.97 9.61
CA LEU A 184 -9.50 -20.98 11.01
C LEU A 184 -10.45 -21.80 11.89
N SER A 185 -11.77 -21.69 11.65
CA SER A 185 -12.78 -22.47 12.37
C SER A 185 -12.66 -23.97 12.09
N PHE A 186 -12.42 -24.34 10.83
CA PHE A 186 -12.18 -25.73 10.44
C PHE A 186 -10.93 -26.31 11.11
N VAL A 187 -9.82 -25.56 11.13
CA VAL A 187 -8.57 -26.00 11.79
C VAL A 187 -8.78 -26.09 13.31
N ALA A 188 -9.45 -25.11 13.92
CA ALA A 188 -9.68 -25.10 15.36
C ALA A 188 -10.51 -26.32 15.81
N LEU A 189 -11.48 -26.75 15.00
CA LEU A 189 -12.34 -27.88 15.29
C LEU A 189 -11.64 -29.23 15.04
N ASN A 190 -10.91 -29.38 13.93
CA ASN A 190 -10.41 -30.68 13.46
C ASN A 190 -8.93 -30.94 13.80
N TYR A 191 -8.15 -29.87 14.00
CA TYR A 191 -6.70 -29.93 14.26
C TYR A 191 -6.30 -28.95 15.37
N PRO A 192 -6.90 -29.05 16.58
CA PRO A 192 -6.66 -28.10 17.69
C PRO A 192 -5.18 -28.03 18.11
N GLU A 193 -4.39 -29.07 17.82
CA GLU A 193 -2.96 -29.13 18.09
C GLU A 193 -2.11 -28.17 17.24
N LEU A 194 -2.66 -27.62 16.15
CA LEU A 194 -2.04 -26.51 15.41
C LEU A 194 -2.28 -25.16 16.10
N ASN A 195 -3.30 -25.06 16.97
CA ASN A 195 -3.66 -23.86 17.71
C ASN A 195 -3.72 -22.60 16.82
N PRO A 196 -4.73 -22.52 15.92
CA PRO A 196 -4.84 -21.43 14.96
C PRO A 196 -5.12 -20.08 15.61
N GLU A 197 -4.72 -19.00 14.93
CA GLU A 197 -5.07 -17.64 15.36
C GLU A 197 -6.59 -17.42 15.38
N LYS A 198 -7.04 -16.42 16.15
CA LYS A 198 -8.46 -16.04 16.15
C LYS A 198 -8.84 -15.35 14.83
N PRO A 199 -10.05 -15.64 14.28
CA PRO A 199 -10.59 -14.88 13.15
C PRO A 199 -10.64 -13.37 13.46
N LYS A 200 -10.34 -12.56 12.44
CA LYS A 200 -10.34 -11.09 12.49
C LYS A 200 -10.61 -10.54 11.09
N PRO A 201 -11.13 -9.30 10.95
CA PRO A 201 -11.27 -8.64 9.65
C PRO A 201 -9.93 -8.56 8.91
N ARG A 202 -9.95 -8.83 7.60
CA ARG A 202 -8.75 -8.87 6.75
C ARG A 202 -8.92 -8.02 5.50
N ALA A 203 -7.84 -7.33 5.10
CA ALA A 203 -7.73 -6.80 3.76
C ALA A 203 -7.49 -7.92 2.74
N ALA A 204 -7.79 -7.65 1.47
CA ALA A 204 -7.66 -8.62 0.38
C ALA A 204 -6.26 -9.27 0.28
N GLY A 205 -5.19 -8.51 0.56
CA GLY A 205 -3.81 -9.00 0.53
C GLY A 205 -3.33 -9.70 1.82
N HIS A 206 -4.12 -9.70 2.89
CA HIS A 206 -3.72 -10.24 4.21
C HIS A 206 -4.00 -11.75 4.31
N THR A 207 -3.28 -12.52 3.49
CA THR A 207 -3.59 -13.93 3.21
C THR A 207 -2.82 -14.94 4.07
N TRP A 208 -2.17 -14.48 5.14
CA TRP A 208 -1.40 -15.36 6.03
C TRP A 208 -2.28 -15.93 7.12
N ILE A 209 -2.28 -17.26 7.24
CA ILE A 209 -3.01 -17.99 8.28
C ILE A 209 -1.98 -18.52 9.29
N HIS A 210 -2.07 -18.04 10.53
CA HIS A 210 -1.10 -18.34 11.58
C HIS A 210 -1.54 -19.49 12.49
N PHE A 211 -0.58 -20.36 12.83
CA PHE A 211 -0.71 -21.48 13.75
C PHE A 211 0.38 -21.39 14.83
N TYR A 212 0.01 -21.64 16.09
CA TYR A 212 0.89 -21.51 17.26
C TYR A 212 0.99 -22.83 18.04
N PRO A 213 1.58 -23.88 17.47
CA PRO A 213 1.61 -25.21 18.08
C PRO A 213 2.41 -25.28 19.39
N LEU A 214 3.28 -24.30 19.65
CA LEU A 214 4.04 -24.16 20.91
C LEU A 214 3.44 -23.03 21.75
N ILE A 215 2.56 -23.37 22.70
CA ILE A 215 1.80 -22.39 23.51
C ILE A 215 2.73 -21.42 24.28
N HIS A 216 3.91 -21.89 24.68
CA HIS A 216 4.88 -21.12 25.46
C HIS A 216 5.99 -20.47 24.62
N ASP A 217 5.99 -20.67 23.30
CA ASP A 217 6.98 -20.09 22.39
C ASP A 217 6.30 -19.36 21.23
N SER A 218 6.03 -18.08 21.43
CA SER A 218 5.48 -17.21 20.40
C SER A 218 6.49 -16.85 19.31
N ASN A 219 7.78 -17.13 19.52
CA ASN A 219 8.83 -16.87 18.53
C ASN A 219 8.90 -17.97 17.47
N THR A 220 8.21 -19.09 17.66
CA THR A 220 8.15 -20.18 16.68
C THR A 220 6.70 -20.39 16.25
N ARG A 221 6.40 -20.08 15.00
CA ARG A 221 5.03 -20.19 14.44
C ARG A 221 5.02 -20.87 13.09
N ILE A 222 3.92 -21.55 12.79
CA ILE A 222 3.67 -22.08 11.45
C ILE A 222 2.72 -21.12 10.73
N VAL A 223 2.97 -20.86 9.46
CA VAL A 223 2.17 -19.95 8.63
C VAL A 223 1.86 -20.62 7.31
N HIS A 224 0.58 -20.67 6.94
CA HIS A 224 0.19 -20.87 5.54
C HIS A 224 0.13 -19.49 4.89
N GLN A 225 1.11 -19.22 4.02
CA GLN A 225 1.19 -18.02 3.19
C GLN A 225 0.48 -18.33 1.86
N ILE A 226 -0.83 -18.08 1.79
CA ILE A 226 -1.68 -18.47 0.66
C ILE A 226 -1.13 -17.92 -0.67
N TYR A 227 -0.96 -16.60 -0.82
CA TYR A 227 -0.38 -16.02 -2.05
C TYR A 227 1.11 -16.29 -2.25
N GLY A 228 1.77 -16.91 -1.29
CA GLY A 228 3.13 -17.40 -1.44
C GLY A 228 3.19 -18.83 -1.97
N ASN A 229 2.08 -19.58 -1.94
CA ASN A 229 2.00 -21.02 -2.18
C ASN A 229 2.97 -21.79 -1.29
N LYS A 230 3.02 -21.40 -0.01
CA LYS A 230 3.94 -21.97 0.97
C LYS A 230 3.28 -22.21 2.32
N VAL A 231 3.68 -23.30 2.95
CA VAL A 231 3.58 -23.47 4.40
C VAL A 231 4.98 -23.33 5.00
N LYS A 232 5.10 -22.55 6.09
CA LYS A 232 6.41 -22.18 6.65
C LYS A 232 6.45 -22.28 8.16
N ILE A 233 7.56 -22.71 8.73
CA ILE A 233 7.94 -22.40 10.11
C ILE A 233 8.73 -21.09 10.08
N ILE A 234 8.40 -20.16 10.97
CA ILE A 234 9.15 -18.93 11.20
C ILE A 234 9.70 -18.95 12.64
N TYR A 235 11.02 -18.96 12.76
CA TYR A 235 11.78 -18.81 14.00
C TYR A 235 12.21 -17.35 14.15
N LEU A 236 11.36 -16.53 14.78
CA LEU A 236 11.55 -15.09 14.98
C LEU A 236 12.75 -14.82 15.90
N GLY A 237 13.64 -13.93 15.49
CA GLY A 237 14.78 -13.51 16.32
C GLY A 237 15.89 -14.57 16.50
N GLN A 238 15.83 -15.69 15.77
CA GLN A 238 16.69 -16.86 15.96
C GLN A 238 17.67 -17.07 14.80
N ALA A 239 18.09 -16.01 14.11
CA ALA A 239 19.03 -16.07 12.98
C ALA A 239 20.36 -16.81 13.28
N ASP A 240 20.80 -16.79 14.53
CA ASP A 240 22.03 -17.46 14.99
C ASP A 240 21.89 -18.99 15.02
N ARG A 241 20.65 -19.50 15.11
CA ARG A 241 20.35 -20.94 15.06
C ARG A 241 20.24 -21.49 13.63
N TYR A 242 20.64 -20.73 12.62
CA TYR A 242 20.48 -21.13 11.22
C TYR A 242 21.13 -22.48 10.89
N TYR A 243 22.38 -22.71 11.31
CA TYR A 243 23.07 -23.98 11.00
C TYR A 243 22.43 -25.17 11.73
N GLU A 244 22.03 -24.98 12.98
CA GLU A 244 21.30 -25.99 13.78
C GLU A 244 19.98 -26.39 13.09
N ILE A 245 19.18 -25.39 12.70
CA ILE A 245 17.91 -25.62 12.00
C ILE A 245 18.16 -26.23 10.62
N SER A 246 19.14 -25.73 9.87
CA SER A 246 19.48 -26.25 8.55
C SER A 246 19.92 -27.70 8.59
N ASP A 247 20.68 -28.12 9.62
CA ASP A 247 21.09 -29.51 9.79
C ASP A 247 19.88 -30.39 10.12
N LYS A 248 19.02 -29.95 11.06
CA LYS A 248 17.77 -30.65 11.42
C LYS A 248 16.89 -30.95 10.21
N PHE A 249 16.74 -29.99 9.29
CA PHE A 249 15.92 -30.16 8.09
C PHE A 249 16.70 -30.77 6.90
N GLY A 250 18.03 -30.74 6.93
CA GLY A 250 18.90 -31.35 5.91
C GLY A 250 19.02 -32.87 6.01
N GLN A 251 18.78 -33.43 7.20
CA GLN A 251 18.75 -34.88 7.44
C GLN A 251 17.50 -35.58 6.87
N VAL A 252 16.54 -34.83 6.32
CA VAL A 252 15.30 -35.37 5.75
C VAL A 252 15.54 -35.80 4.30
N GLN A 253 15.37 -37.09 4.01
CA GLN A 253 15.65 -37.68 2.69
C GLN A 253 14.88 -37.02 1.53
N ASP A 254 13.69 -36.46 1.78
CA ASP A 254 12.82 -35.90 0.74
C ASP A 254 13.22 -34.50 0.25
N ARG A 255 14.19 -33.80 0.87
CA ARG A 255 14.66 -32.45 0.48
C ARG A 255 13.58 -31.41 0.13
N LYS A 256 12.33 -31.61 0.57
CA LYS A 256 11.18 -30.76 0.21
C LYS A 256 11.15 -29.43 0.95
N TYR A 257 11.98 -29.26 1.97
CA TYR A 257 12.07 -28.03 2.77
C TYR A 257 13.25 -27.17 2.32
N ALA A 258 13.00 -25.88 2.18
CA ALA A 258 14.05 -24.88 2.02
C ALA A 258 14.24 -24.11 3.33
N VAL A 259 15.47 -24.08 3.84
CA VAL A 259 15.83 -23.29 5.03
C VAL A 259 16.53 -22.00 4.59
N LYS A 260 16.03 -20.85 5.05
CA LYS A 260 16.52 -19.53 4.67
C LYS A 260 16.64 -18.60 5.87
N LYS A 261 17.63 -17.70 5.87
CA LYS A 261 17.64 -16.53 6.76
C LYS A 261 16.74 -15.44 6.17
N SER A 262 15.91 -14.81 6.99
CA SER A 262 15.05 -13.68 6.61
C SER A 262 15.13 -12.61 7.69
N GLY A 263 15.98 -11.60 7.46
CA GLY A 263 16.33 -10.61 8.48
C GLY A 263 16.88 -11.27 9.75
N LYS A 264 16.21 -11.01 10.89
CA LYS A 264 16.56 -11.60 12.20
C LYS A 264 15.98 -13.00 12.43
N SER A 265 15.31 -13.60 11.44
CA SER A 265 14.59 -14.87 11.59
C SER A 265 15.18 -15.97 10.71
N VAL A 266 14.91 -17.23 11.08
CA VAL A 266 15.11 -18.39 10.20
C VAL A 266 13.74 -18.90 9.76
N THR A 267 13.61 -19.19 8.47
CA THR A 267 12.37 -19.72 7.89
C THR A 267 12.63 -21.07 7.26
N VAL A 268 11.76 -22.03 7.53
CA VAL A 268 11.71 -23.32 6.85
C VAL A 268 10.44 -23.35 6.03
N GLU A 269 10.52 -23.50 4.71
CA GLU A 269 9.36 -23.42 3.82
C GLU A 269 9.22 -24.64 2.92
N VAL A 270 7.98 -25.04 2.66
CA VAL A 270 7.58 -26.08 1.72
C VAL A 270 6.49 -25.53 0.79
N ASN A 271 6.49 -25.96 -0.47
CA ASN A 271 5.45 -25.60 -1.43
C ASN A 271 4.10 -26.22 -1.04
N CYS A 272 3.03 -25.49 -1.27
CA CYS A 272 1.66 -26.01 -1.19
C CYS A 272 0.88 -25.58 -2.45
N PRO A 273 -0.31 -26.16 -2.69
CA PRO A 273 -1.14 -25.77 -3.83
C PRO A 273 -1.54 -24.30 -3.80
N ASP A 274 -1.85 -23.78 -4.98
CA ASP A 274 -2.34 -22.41 -5.18
C ASP A 274 -3.80 -22.27 -4.74
N ILE A 275 -4.11 -21.17 -4.05
CA ILE A 275 -5.46 -20.83 -3.59
C ILE A 275 -5.66 -19.33 -3.79
N ASN A 276 -6.79 -18.94 -4.37
CA ASN A 276 -7.20 -17.55 -4.48
C ASN A 276 -8.48 -17.27 -3.66
N PRO A 277 -8.35 -16.78 -2.41
CA PRO A 277 -9.49 -16.55 -1.51
C PRO A 277 -10.39 -15.38 -1.92
N LEU A 278 -10.00 -14.61 -2.95
CA LEU A 278 -10.84 -13.53 -3.49
C LEU A 278 -11.81 -14.01 -4.57
N THR A 279 -11.51 -15.15 -5.20
CA THR A 279 -12.31 -15.70 -6.30
C THR A 279 -12.85 -17.11 -6.02
N GLN A 280 -12.34 -17.79 -5.00
CA GLN A 280 -12.73 -19.14 -4.60
C GLN A 280 -13.24 -19.15 -3.17
N ASN A 281 -14.28 -19.94 -2.89
CA ASN A 281 -14.76 -20.17 -1.54
C ASN A 281 -13.94 -21.26 -0.85
N PHE A 282 -14.03 -21.33 0.48
CA PHE A 282 -13.37 -22.37 1.29
C PHE A 282 -13.71 -23.78 0.81
N GLU A 283 -14.97 -24.03 0.47
CA GLU A 283 -15.47 -25.33 0.02
C GLU A 283 -14.88 -25.75 -1.34
N ASP A 284 -14.64 -24.78 -2.24
CA ASP A 284 -14.15 -25.04 -3.60
C ASP A 284 -12.69 -25.50 -3.62
N VAL A 285 -11.93 -25.18 -2.56
CA VAL A 285 -10.49 -25.48 -2.44
C VAL A 285 -10.18 -26.35 -1.22
N PHE A 286 -11.17 -27.12 -0.76
CA PHE A 286 -11.06 -27.91 0.46
C PHE A 286 -9.90 -28.93 0.41
N GLU A 287 -9.64 -29.52 -0.76
CA GLU A 287 -8.51 -30.46 -0.95
C GLU A 287 -7.16 -29.76 -0.78
N GLN A 288 -6.98 -28.60 -1.40
CA GLN A 288 -5.76 -27.78 -1.30
C GLN A 288 -5.51 -27.32 0.14
N ILE A 289 -6.58 -26.96 0.86
CA ILE A 289 -6.52 -26.61 2.27
C ILE A 289 -6.06 -27.80 3.11
N ASN A 290 -6.61 -28.99 2.88
CA ASN A 290 -6.18 -30.19 3.61
C ASN A 290 -4.72 -30.54 3.32
N GLU A 291 -4.25 -30.37 2.08
CA GLU A 291 -2.84 -30.54 1.75
C GLU A 291 -1.95 -29.56 2.52
N ALA A 292 -2.32 -28.28 2.56
CA ALA A 292 -1.60 -27.26 3.33
C ALA A 292 -1.60 -27.55 4.85
N ILE A 293 -2.72 -28.06 5.39
CA ILE A 293 -2.81 -28.49 6.80
C ILE A 293 -1.90 -29.70 7.04
N ALA A 294 -1.87 -30.68 6.14
CA ALA A 294 -1.01 -31.84 6.26
C ALA A 294 0.48 -31.44 6.30
N LEU A 295 0.87 -30.47 5.47
CA LEU A 295 2.21 -29.88 5.50
C LEU A 295 2.49 -29.15 6.83
N ALA A 296 1.51 -28.43 7.38
CA ALA A 296 1.64 -27.78 8.69
C ALA A 296 1.82 -28.79 9.83
N LEU A 297 1.10 -29.91 9.80
CA LEU A 297 1.21 -30.99 10.79
C LEU A 297 2.58 -31.68 10.70
N ASP A 298 3.07 -31.96 9.49
CA ASP A 298 4.40 -32.52 9.25
C ASP A 298 5.52 -31.57 9.72
N LEU A 299 5.37 -30.26 9.48
CA LEU A 299 6.27 -29.24 10.05
C LEU A 299 6.22 -29.21 11.59
N LYS A 300 5.02 -29.31 12.18
CA LYS A 300 4.84 -29.35 13.65
C LYS A 300 5.56 -30.55 14.26
N GLN A 301 5.47 -31.74 13.67
CA GLN A 301 6.16 -32.94 14.17
C GLN A 301 7.68 -32.74 14.24
N ARG A 302 8.23 -31.85 13.40
CA ARG A 302 9.66 -31.53 13.33
C ARG A 302 10.04 -30.33 14.20
N LEU A 303 9.12 -29.76 14.98
CA LEU A 303 9.47 -28.76 15.99
C LEU A 303 10.12 -29.42 17.22
N TYR A 304 9.67 -30.63 17.56
CA TYR A 304 10.27 -31.50 18.56
C TYR A 304 11.43 -32.32 17.99
#